data_AF-A0A8S3FA31-F1
#
_entry.id   AF-A0A8S3FA31-F1
#
_cell.length_a   1.000
_cell.length_b   1.000
_cell.length_c   1.000
_cell.angle_alpha   90.00
_cell.angle_beta   90.00
_cell.angle_gamma   90.00
#
_symmetry.space_group_name_H-M   'P 1'
#
loop_
_entity.id
_entity.type
_entity.pdbx_description
1 polymer ?
#
loop_
_entity_poly.entity_id
_entity_poly.type
_entity_poly.pdbx_seq_one_letter_code
_entity_poly.pdbx_strand_id
1 'polypeptide(L)'
;PNNRTKPIIGFAFDSIKNQTYPIESNDRQKNLTVVLLDSQALSQQNRLTFSVYNQRSGLFDEKQYRVLTRIISLTIDKPELTKNLGSFVKLNFYLDNNYENEHGNLTCAYWHIFDNMTAQWSTDGCYLIDIIDRNVMCECNHLTHFAVLMDIEQKSTPKSIEQVLSIITLAGLFLSSI
;
A
#
# COMPACT_ATOMS: atom_id res chain seq x y z
N PRO A 1 -13.98 2.12 -27.08
CA PRO A 1 -14.94 2.42 -26.00
C PRO A 1 -14.25 2.37 -24.62
N ASN A 2 -13.84 3.55 -24.13
CA ASN A 2 -13.09 3.71 -22.88
C ASN A 2 -13.95 3.29 -21.67
N ASN A 3 -13.72 2.08 -21.17
CA ASN A 3 -14.42 1.56 -20.00
C ASN A 3 -13.77 2.08 -18.70
N ARG A 4 -13.71 3.42 -18.53
CA ARG A 4 -13.27 4.02 -17.27
C ARG A 4 -14.36 3.82 -16.22
N THR A 5 -14.30 2.71 -15.50
CA THR A 5 -15.09 2.50 -14.28
C THR A 5 -14.86 3.67 -13.33
N LYS A 6 -15.94 4.40 -13.00
CA LYS A 6 -15.91 5.47 -12.00
C LYS A 6 -15.50 4.90 -10.63
N PRO A 7 -14.76 5.64 -9.80
CA PRO A 7 -14.43 5.18 -8.46
C PRO A 7 -15.69 5.04 -7.61
N ILE A 8 -15.67 4.09 -6.68
CA ILE A 8 -16.72 3.93 -5.67
C ILE A 8 -16.34 4.83 -4.49
N ILE A 9 -17.23 5.73 -4.09
CA ILE A 9 -17.00 6.69 -3.00
C ILE A 9 -17.94 6.33 -1.85
N GLY A 10 -17.40 6.22 -0.65
CA GLY A 10 -18.16 6.03 0.58
C GLY A 10 -17.69 6.94 1.69
N PHE A 11 -18.52 7.05 2.73
CA PHE A 11 -18.29 7.93 3.86
C PHE A 11 -18.55 7.18 5.17
N ALA A 12 -17.77 7.49 6.19
CA ALA A 12 -17.99 7.07 7.57
C ALA A 12 -18.13 8.31 8.47
N PHE A 13 -19.16 8.34 9.31
CA PHE A 13 -19.64 9.53 10.03
C PHE A 13 -19.68 9.42 11.56
N ASP A 14 -19.08 8.38 12.16
CA ASP A 14 -19.06 8.20 13.62
C ASP A 14 -17.64 8.21 14.19
N SER A 15 -17.53 8.29 15.52
CA SER A 15 -16.25 8.20 16.25
C SER A 15 -15.41 7.04 15.72
N ILE A 16 -14.32 7.38 15.02
CA ILE A 16 -13.51 6.49 14.18
C ILE A 16 -12.57 5.63 15.05
N LYS A 17 -13.10 4.98 16.08
CA LYS A 17 -12.34 4.16 17.01
C LYS A 17 -12.74 2.70 16.85
N ASN A 18 -11.81 1.86 16.42
CA ASN A 18 -11.99 0.41 16.30
C ASN A 18 -13.16 0.00 15.39
N GLN A 19 -13.43 0.78 14.33
CA GLN A 19 -14.48 0.46 13.37
C GLN A 19 -13.88 -0.23 12.13
N THR A 20 -14.60 -1.24 11.67
CA THR A 20 -14.33 -2.04 10.47
C THR A 20 -15.28 -1.57 9.38
N TYR A 21 -14.75 -0.99 8.31
CA TYR A 21 -15.59 -0.62 7.16
C TYR A 21 -15.40 -1.62 6.02
N PRO A 22 -16.37 -2.51 5.78
CA PRO A 22 -16.35 -3.36 4.60
C PRO A 22 -16.60 -2.52 3.35
N ILE A 23 -15.64 -2.49 2.43
CA ILE A 23 -15.87 -1.86 1.12
C ILE A 23 -16.39 -2.91 0.14
N GLU A 24 -17.72 -3.03 0.06
CA GLU A 24 -18.39 -3.91 -0.89
C GLU A 24 -18.49 -3.25 -2.28
N SER A 25 -17.94 -3.92 -3.30
CA SER A 25 -18.22 -3.56 -4.70
C SER A 25 -19.33 -4.44 -5.25
N ASN A 26 -20.22 -3.86 -6.06
CA ASN A 26 -21.40 -4.52 -6.66
C ASN A 26 -21.11 -5.69 -7.65
N ASP A 27 -19.88 -6.21 -7.68
CA ASP A 27 -19.49 -7.38 -8.46
C ASP A 27 -19.59 -8.64 -7.59
N ARG A 28 -20.26 -9.68 -8.10
CA ARG A 28 -20.70 -10.90 -7.38
C ARG A 28 -19.61 -11.82 -6.82
N GLN A 29 -18.38 -11.35 -6.63
CA GLN A 29 -17.34 -12.13 -5.95
C GLN A 29 -16.28 -11.22 -5.32
N LYS A 30 -16.30 -11.21 -3.99
CA LYS A 30 -15.18 -11.18 -3.05
C LYS A 30 -13.96 -10.37 -3.48
N ASN A 31 -13.79 -9.21 -2.87
CA ASN A 31 -12.51 -8.64 -2.40
C ASN A 31 -12.91 -7.57 -1.38
N LEU A 32 -13.31 -8.01 -0.18
CA LEU A 32 -13.69 -7.10 0.90
C LEU A 32 -12.41 -6.47 1.44
N THR A 33 -12.07 -5.26 0.99
CA THR A 33 -11.05 -4.51 1.72
C THR A 33 -11.70 -3.97 2.98
N VAL A 34 -11.12 -4.35 4.11
CA VAL A 34 -11.50 -3.88 5.42
C VAL A 34 -10.50 -2.82 5.85
N VAL A 35 -11.00 -1.62 6.10
CA VAL A 35 -10.20 -0.55 6.70
C VAL A 35 -10.45 -0.58 8.20
N LEU A 36 -9.39 -0.83 8.97
CA LEU A 36 -9.40 -0.81 10.44
C LEU A 36 -8.72 0.46 10.91
N LEU A 37 -9.50 1.35 11.49
CA LEU A 37 -9.01 2.65 11.94
C LEU A 37 -8.86 2.62 13.45
N ASP A 38 -7.62 2.46 13.89
CA ASP A 38 -7.22 2.53 15.28
C ASP A 38 -6.14 3.60 15.45
N SER A 39 -6.55 4.87 15.35
CA SER A 39 -5.64 6.01 15.48
C SER A 39 -6.24 7.07 16.40
N GLN A 40 -5.43 7.54 17.34
CA GLN A 40 -5.78 8.65 18.22
C GLN A 40 -5.97 9.95 17.41
N ALA A 41 -5.26 10.14 16.30
CA ALA A 41 -5.43 11.29 15.41
C ALA A 41 -6.79 11.26 14.66
N LEU A 42 -7.28 10.06 14.34
CA LEU A 42 -8.60 9.87 13.73
C LEU A 42 -9.75 10.03 14.74
N SER A 43 -9.50 9.79 16.03
CA SER A 43 -10.51 9.92 17.08
C SER A 43 -11.11 11.33 17.23
N GLN A 44 -10.40 12.36 16.73
CA GLN A 44 -10.85 13.76 16.74
C GLN A 44 -11.53 14.19 15.43
N GLN A 45 -11.65 13.30 14.43
CA GLN A 45 -12.27 13.61 13.15
C GLN A 45 -13.74 13.18 13.13
N ASN A 46 -14.59 14.02 12.55
CA ASN A 46 -16.03 13.77 12.45
C ASN A 46 -16.42 13.07 11.14
N ARG A 47 -15.49 13.01 10.17
CA ARG A 47 -15.76 12.41 8.85
C ARG A 47 -14.49 11.84 8.23
N LEU A 48 -14.59 10.58 7.83
CA LEU A 48 -13.64 9.92 6.94
C LEU A 48 -14.32 9.67 5.61
N THR A 49 -13.65 10.05 4.53
CA THR A 49 -14.05 9.70 3.18
C THR A 49 -13.11 8.63 2.64
N PHE A 50 -13.67 7.61 2.00
CA PHE A 50 -12.89 6.63 1.28
C PHE A 50 -13.32 6.57 -0.18
N SER A 51 -12.35 6.35 -1.07
CA SER A 51 -12.60 6.15 -2.49
C SER A 51 -11.83 4.92 -2.98
N VAL A 52 -12.49 4.05 -3.74
CA VAL A 52 -11.89 2.82 -4.27
C VAL A 52 -11.77 2.91 -5.78
N TYR A 53 -10.55 2.70 -6.26
CA TYR A 53 -10.19 2.74 -7.67
C TYR A 53 -9.80 1.35 -8.18
N ASN A 54 -10.15 1.06 -9.43
CA ASN A 54 -9.74 -0.17 -10.09
C ASN A 54 -8.24 -0.10 -10.43
N GLN A 55 -7.52 -1.21 -10.25
CA GLN A 55 -6.12 -1.39 -10.61
C GLN A 55 -5.83 -1.04 -12.08
N ARG A 56 -6.80 -1.25 -12.99
CA ARG A 56 -6.66 -0.95 -14.43
C ARG A 56 -6.98 0.49 -14.83
N SER A 57 -7.06 1.41 -13.87
CA SER A 57 -7.42 2.81 -14.16
C SER A 57 -6.37 3.57 -14.99
N GLY A 58 -5.14 3.06 -15.10
CA GLY A 58 -4.01 3.72 -15.78
C GLY A 58 -3.49 4.96 -15.04
N LEU A 59 -4.08 5.30 -13.90
CA LEU A 59 -3.71 6.45 -13.06
C LEU A 59 -2.54 6.14 -12.12
N PHE A 60 -2.29 4.86 -11.86
CA PHE A 60 -1.37 4.36 -10.83
C PHE A 60 -0.40 3.32 -11.41
N ASP A 61 0.07 3.57 -12.63
CA ASP A 61 0.89 2.61 -13.38
C ASP A 61 2.37 2.97 -13.29
N GLU A 62 3.20 1.98 -12.95
CA GLU A 62 4.64 2.12 -12.85
C GLU A 62 5.30 0.79 -13.27
N LYS A 63 6.28 0.85 -14.19
CA LYS A 63 6.82 -0.36 -14.83
C LYS A 63 7.46 -1.37 -13.87
N GLN A 64 7.96 -0.89 -12.73
CA GLN A 64 8.61 -1.74 -11.73
C GLN A 64 7.60 -2.59 -10.95
N TYR A 65 6.36 -2.11 -10.78
CA TYR A 65 5.41 -2.70 -9.85
C TYR A 65 4.14 -3.14 -10.54
N ARG A 66 3.65 -4.31 -10.14
CA ARG A 66 2.30 -4.76 -10.47
C ARG A 66 1.39 -4.49 -9.29
N VAL A 67 0.33 -3.72 -9.52
CA VAL A 67 -0.74 -3.53 -8.53
C VAL A 67 -1.60 -4.79 -8.48
N LEU A 68 -1.76 -5.39 -7.30
CA LEU A 68 -2.50 -6.65 -7.10
C LEU A 68 -3.90 -6.46 -6.53
N THR A 69 -4.12 -5.33 -5.86
CA THR A 69 -5.39 -5.00 -5.21
C THR A 69 -6.02 -3.79 -5.87
N ARG A 70 -7.26 -3.48 -5.48
CA ARG A 70 -7.80 -2.14 -5.75
C ARG A 70 -7.02 -1.09 -4.95
N ILE A 71 -6.98 0.13 -5.48
CA ILE A 71 -6.37 1.27 -4.78
C ILE A 71 -7.43 1.89 -3.88
N ILE A 72 -7.06 2.17 -2.63
CA ILE A 72 -7.95 2.77 -1.64
C ILE A 72 -7.38 4.11 -1.24
N SER A 73 -8.15 5.15 -1.50
CA SER A 73 -7.88 6.50 -1.01
C SER A 73 -8.62 6.71 0.29
N LEU A 74 -7.91 7.20 1.31
CA LEU A 74 -8.49 7.62 2.58
C LEU A 74 -8.21 9.11 2.78
N THR A 75 -9.22 9.87 3.15
CA THR A 75 -9.09 11.30 3.46
C THR A 75 -9.97 11.68 4.64
N ILE A 76 -9.56 12.72 5.35
CA ILE A 76 -10.30 13.36 6.44
C ILE A 76 -10.51 14.84 6.10
N ASP A 77 -11.45 15.49 6.77
CA ASP A 77 -11.81 16.89 6.50
C ASP A 77 -10.67 17.90 6.75
N LYS A 78 -9.61 17.48 7.46
CA LYS A 78 -8.41 18.27 7.75
C LYS A 78 -7.19 17.70 7.02
N PRO A 79 -6.93 18.13 5.77
CA PRO A 79 -5.85 17.56 4.95
C PRO A 79 -4.46 17.73 5.58
N GLU A 80 -4.24 18.75 6.41
CA GLU A 80 -2.98 18.94 7.13
C GLU A 80 -2.65 17.79 8.11
N LEU A 81 -3.66 17.03 8.54
CA LEU A 81 -3.50 15.90 9.45
C LEU A 81 -3.32 14.56 8.73
N THR A 82 -3.25 14.56 7.39
CA THR A 82 -3.11 13.32 6.60
C THR A 82 -1.68 12.81 6.55
N LYS A 83 -0.68 13.64 6.85
CA LYS A 83 0.73 13.25 6.89
C LYS A 83 1.18 13.04 8.34
N ASN A 84 1.91 11.96 8.61
CA ASN A 84 2.48 11.66 9.92
C ASN A 84 1.45 11.75 11.05
N LEU A 85 0.44 10.87 11.01
CA LEU A 85 -0.66 10.78 11.98
C LEU A 85 -0.24 10.54 13.44
N GLY A 86 1.07 10.45 13.73
CA GLY A 86 1.62 10.03 15.03
C GLY A 86 1.21 8.61 15.45
N SER A 87 0.53 7.89 14.56
CA SER A 87 -0.08 6.58 14.77
C SER A 87 -0.28 5.90 13.41
N PHE A 88 -0.58 4.61 13.42
CA PHE A 88 -0.76 3.79 12.22
C PHE A 88 -2.23 3.49 11.95
N VAL A 89 -2.62 3.49 10.69
CA VAL A 89 -3.90 2.94 10.21
C VAL A 89 -3.68 1.53 9.70
N LYS A 90 -4.57 0.61 10.03
CA LYS A 90 -4.51 -0.79 9.62
C LYS A 90 -5.39 -1.00 8.40
N LEU A 91 -4.80 -1.53 7.34
CA LEU A 91 -5.49 -1.82 6.08
C LEU A 91 -5.41 -3.32 5.85
N ASN A 92 -6.55 -3.98 5.68
CA ASN A 92 -6.59 -5.40 5.36
C ASN A 92 -7.10 -5.59 3.93
N PHE A 93 -6.18 -5.90 3.02
CA PHE A 93 -6.47 -6.14 1.62
C PHE A 93 -6.68 -7.62 1.35
N TYR A 94 -7.52 -7.92 0.38
CA TYR A 94 -7.72 -9.29 -0.08
C TYR A 94 -7.22 -9.45 -1.52
N LEU A 95 -6.37 -10.45 -1.74
CA LEU A 95 -5.80 -10.78 -3.05
C LEU A 95 -6.75 -11.64 -3.88
N ASP A 96 -6.84 -11.32 -5.17
CA ASP A 96 -7.60 -12.12 -6.13
C ASP A 96 -6.98 -13.54 -6.28
N ASN A 97 -7.79 -14.53 -6.67
CA ASN A 97 -7.35 -15.92 -6.87
C ASN A 97 -6.16 -16.04 -7.83
N ASN A 98 -6.01 -15.09 -8.76
CA ASN A 98 -4.93 -15.10 -9.74
C ASN A 98 -3.53 -14.88 -9.12
N TYR A 99 -3.45 -14.34 -7.89
CA TYR A 99 -2.20 -14.12 -7.18
C TYR A 99 -1.39 -15.39 -6.92
N GLU A 100 -2.04 -16.56 -6.75
CA GLU A 100 -1.32 -17.82 -6.47
C GLU A 100 -0.31 -18.19 -7.58
N ASN A 101 -0.45 -17.62 -8.78
CA ASN A 101 0.47 -17.79 -9.90
C ASN A 101 1.62 -16.77 -9.91
N GLU A 102 1.70 -15.88 -8.93
CA GLU A 102 2.59 -14.73 -8.91
C GLU A 102 3.66 -14.92 -7.82
N HIS A 103 4.88 -15.27 -8.24
CA HIS A 103 6.00 -15.58 -7.35
C HIS A 103 6.88 -14.35 -7.03
N GLY A 104 6.30 -13.31 -6.44
CA GLY A 104 7.04 -12.08 -6.11
C GLY A 104 6.83 -11.59 -4.69
N ASN A 105 7.75 -10.74 -4.22
CA ASN A 105 7.66 -10.13 -2.89
C ASN A 105 6.53 -9.09 -2.87
N LEU A 106 5.59 -9.30 -1.96
CA LEU A 106 4.51 -8.35 -1.72
C LEU A 106 5.02 -7.15 -0.91
N THR A 107 4.52 -5.98 -1.24
CA THR A 107 4.75 -4.77 -0.46
C THR A 107 3.49 -3.92 -0.33
N CYS A 108 3.34 -3.27 0.82
CA CYS A 108 2.32 -2.26 1.04
C CYS A 108 2.88 -0.90 0.63
N ALA A 109 2.21 -0.20 -0.27
CA ALA A 109 2.70 1.06 -0.80
C ALA A 109 1.57 2.07 -0.98
N TYR A 110 1.97 3.33 -1.16
CA TYR A 110 1.08 4.41 -1.52
C TYR A 110 1.54 5.16 -2.76
N TRP A 111 0.59 5.75 -3.47
CA TRP A 111 0.87 6.62 -4.61
C TRP A 111 1.33 7.98 -4.13
N HIS A 112 2.63 8.24 -4.23
CA HIS A 112 3.25 9.50 -3.84
C HIS A 112 3.27 10.46 -5.04
N ILE A 113 2.63 11.61 -4.89
CA ILE A 113 2.67 12.71 -5.86
C ILE A 113 3.65 13.77 -5.35
N PHE A 114 4.68 14.06 -6.15
CA PHE A 114 5.69 15.07 -5.87
C PHE A 114 5.26 16.46 -6.35
N ASP A 115 5.92 17.51 -5.84
CA ASP A 115 5.61 18.91 -6.17
C ASP A 115 5.78 19.25 -7.66
N ASN A 116 6.66 18.52 -8.35
CA ASN A 116 6.86 18.63 -9.80
C ASN A 116 5.80 17.89 -10.63
N MET A 117 4.71 17.42 -9.99
CA MET A 117 3.62 16.64 -10.58
C MET A 117 4.02 15.26 -11.11
N THR A 118 5.23 14.77 -10.82
CA THR A 118 5.55 13.35 -11.04
C THR A 118 4.96 12.52 -9.90
N ALA A 119 4.72 11.25 -10.15
CA ALA A 119 4.21 10.35 -9.13
C ALA A 119 4.82 8.95 -9.26
N GLN A 120 4.99 8.29 -8.13
CA GLN A 120 5.52 6.93 -8.06
C GLN A 120 4.97 6.21 -6.83
N TRP A 121 5.04 4.88 -6.83
CA TRP A 121 4.77 4.09 -5.65
C TRP A 121 5.89 4.26 -4.62
N SER A 122 5.50 4.46 -3.37
CA SER A 122 6.41 4.59 -2.23
C SER A 122 5.96 3.68 -1.11
N THR A 123 6.92 3.03 -0.45
CA THR A 123 6.69 2.23 0.77
C THR A 123 6.91 3.05 2.04
N ASP A 124 7.28 4.33 1.92
CA ASP A 124 7.60 5.16 3.08
C ASP A 124 6.41 5.31 4.03
N GLY A 125 6.65 5.05 5.31
CA GLY A 125 5.61 5.05 6.34
C GLY A 125 4.55 3.96 6.20
N CYS A 126 4.70 2.98 5.30
CA CYS A 126 3.81 1.84 5.12
C CYS A 126 4.56 0.51 5.29
N TYR A 127 3.99 -0.39 6.07
CA TYR A 127 4.62 -1.66 6.46
C TYR A 127 3.68 -2.83 6.21
N LEU A 128 4.22 -3.89 5.61
CA LEU A 128 3.57 -5.20 5.55
C LEU A 128 3.69 -5.86 6.92
N ILE A 129 2.56 -6.15 7.56
CA ILE A 129 2.51 -6.75 8.89
C ILE A 129 2.38 -8.26 8.82
N ASP A 130 1.45 -8.76 8.00
CA ASP A 130 1.21 -10.19 7.89
C ASP A 130 0.52 -10.55 6.56
N ILE A 131 0.69 -11.81 6.16
CA ILE A 131 0.00 -12.43 5.03
C ILE A 131 -0.55 -13.77 5.50
N ILE A 132 -1.87 -13.86 5.62
CA ILE A 132 -2.58 -15.09 5.99
C ILE A 132 -3.50 -15.47 4.83
N ASP A 133 -3.18 -16.59 4.18
CA ASP A 133 -3.80 -17.05 2.94
C ASP A 133 -3.71 -15.99 1.83
N ARG A 134 -4.77 -15.20 1.67
CA ARG A 134 -4.89 -14.10 0.69
C ARG A 134 -5.21 -12.76 1.33
N ASN A 135 -5.24 -12.71 2.66
CA ASN A 135 -5.38 -11.48 3.41
C ASN A 135 -4.00 -10.88 3.64
N VAL A 136 -3.84 -9.62 3.26
CA VAL A 136 -2.60 -8.86 3.41
C VAL A 136 -2.87 -7.71 4.36
N MET A 137 -2.22 -7.75 5.52
CA MET A 137 -2.33 -6.71 6.53
C MET A 137 -1.21 -5.68 6.37
N CYS A 138 -1.58 -4.43 6.21
CA CYS A 138 -0.67 -3.29 6.11
C CYS A 138 -0.91 -2.31 7.26
N GLU A 139 0.15 -1.65 7.72
CA GLU A 139 0.08 -0.48 8.61
C GLU A 139 0.73 0.73 7.95
N CYS A 140 0.00 1.85 7.85
CA CYS A 140 0.52 3.09 7.28
C CYS A 140 0.35 4.27 8.24
N ASN A 141 1.31 5.20 8.30
CA ASN A 141 1.26 6.35 9.22
C ASN A 141 0.73 7.65 8.59
N HIS A 142 0.10 7.55 7.42
CA HIS A 142 -0.51 8.65 6.69
C HIS A 142 -1.83 8.21 6.05
N LEU A 143 -2.58 9.16 5.50
CA LEU A 143 -3.80 8.94 4.72
C LEU A 143 -3.55 9.40 3.28
N THR A 144 -3.42 8.45 2.36
CA THR A 144 -3.16 8.72 0.94
C THR A 144 -3.89 7.69 0.07
N HIS A 145 -3.23 7.11 -0.93
CA HIS A 145 -3.78 6.16 -1.90
C HIS A 145 -3.00 4.86 -1.81
N PHE A 146 -3.55 3.84 -1.15
CA PHE A 146 -2.86 2.62 -0.78
C PHE A 146 -3.20 1.45 -1.71
N ALA A 147 -2.23 0.58 -1.93
CA ALA A 147 -2.43 -0.71 -2.57
C ALA A 147 -1.35 -1.73 -2.14
N VAL A 148 -1.62 -3.01 -2.40
CA VAL A 148 -0.60 -4.05 -2.35
C VAL A 148 -0.01 -4.22 -3.75
N LEU A 149 1.32 -4.18 -3.81
CA LEU A 149 2.09 -4.32 -5.04
C LEU A 149 2.97 -5.56 -4.99
N MET A 150 3.37 -6.01 -6.17
CA MET A 150 4.46 -6.96 -6.37
C MET A 150 5.56 -6.32 -7.21
N ASP A 151 6.80 -6.48 -6.79
CA ASP A 151 7.95 -6.09 -7.61
C ASP A 151 8.11 -7.07 -8.79
N ILE A 152 8.07 -6.54 -10.01
CA ILE A 152 8.21 -7.30 -11.25
C ILE A 152 9.69 -7.53 -11.56
N GLU A 153 10.56 -6.61 -11.13
CA GLU A 153 12.00 -6.83 -11.20
C GLU A 153 12.41 -7.64 -9.97
N GLN A 154 12.93 -8.86 -10.13
CA GLN A 154 13.49 -9.66 -9.04
C GLN A 154 14.80 -9.04 -8.48
N LYS A 155 14.82 -7.74 -8.18
CA LYS A 155 15.91 -7.01 -7.50
C LYS A 155 15.76 -7.05 -6.00
N SER A 156 15.21 -8.12 -5.44
CA SER A 156 15.40 -8.40 -4.01
C SER A 156 16.78 -9.00 -3.80
N THR A 157 17.84 -8.21 -3.98
CA THR A 157 18.95 -8.33 -3.04
C THR A 157 18.46 -7.63 -1.77
N PRO A 158 18.22 -8.35 -0.66
CA PRO A 158 17.97 -7.67 0.60
C PRO A 158 19.14 -6.72 0.82
N LYS A 159 18.88 -5.46 1.18
CA LYS A 159 19.92 -4.43 1.40
C LYS A 159 21.06 -4.90 2.33
N SER A 160 20.81 -5.92 3.15
CA SER A 160 21.82 -6.58 3.99
C SER A 160 22.89 -7.35 3.19
N ILE A 161 22.58 -7.89 2.01
CA ILE A 161 23.53 -8.68 1.20
C ILE A 161 24.50 -7.77 0.42
N GLU A 162 24.06 -6.61 -0.04
CA GLU A 162 24.94 -5.61 -0.71
C GLU A 162 26.06 -5.11 0.22
N GLN A 163 25.76 -4.98 1.52
CA GLN A 163 26.76 -4.58 2.52
C GLN A 163 27.78 -5.69 2.80
N VAL A 164 27.37 -6.96 2.77
CA VAL A 164 28.26 -8.11 3.01
C VAL A 164 29.17 -8.36 1.80
N LEU A 165 28.65 -8.26 0.58
CA LEU A 165 29.44 -8.49 -0.64
C LEU A 165 30.57 -7.46 -0.83
N SER A 166 30.35 -6.21 -0.39
CA SER A 166 31.40 -5.19 -0.39
C SER A 166 32.55 -5.52 0.59
N ILE A 167 32.24 -6.11 1.74
CA ILE A 167 33.24 -6.47 2.77
C ILE A 167 34.10 -7.66 2.32
N ILE A 168 33.50 -8.68 1.68
CA ILE A 168 34.23 -9.86 1.21
C ILE A 168 35.19 -9.49 0.05
N THR A 169 34.75 -8.65 -0.88
CA THR A 169 35.59 -8.19 -1.99
C THR A 169 36.80 -7.40 -1.51
N LEU A 170 36.62 -6.58 -0.47
CA LEU A 170 37.71 -5.80 0.14
C LEU A 170 38.74 -6.72 0.83
N ALA A 171 38.29 -7.75 1.56
CA ALA A 171 39.19 -8.72 2.21
C ALA A 171 39.94 -9.62 1.21
N GLY A 172 39.33 -9.96 0.07
CA GLY A 172 39.96 -10.78 -0.97
C GLY A 172 41.13 -10.09 -1.68
N LEU A 173 41.12 -8.77 -1.80
CA LEU A 173 42.19 -7.99 -2.44
C LEU A 173 43.45 -7.87 -1.56
N PHE A 174 43.30 -7.92 -0.23
CA PHE A 174 44.45 -7.86 0.69
C PHE A 174 45.22 -9.18 0.77
N LEU A 175 44.57 -10.32 0.54
CA LEU A 175 45.22 -11.64 0.62
C LEU A 175 45.96 -12.03 -0.66
N SER A 176 45.66 -11.40 -1.80
CA SER A 176 46.36 -11.64 -3.08
C SER A 176 47.63 -10.79 -3.27
N SER A 177 47.98 -9.94 -2.28
CA SER A 177 49.16 -9.06 -2.31
C SER A 177 50.22 -9.41 -1.25
N ILE A 178 50.13 -10.61 -0.65
CA ILE A 178 51.18 -11.23 0.18
C ILE A 178 51.72 -12.47 -0.52
#